data_AF-A0A7K2YE57-F1
#
_entry.id   AF-A0A7K2YE57-F1
#
_cell.length_a   1.000
_cell.length_b   1.000
_cell.length_c   1.000
_cell.angle_alpha   90.00
_cell.angle_beta   90.00
_cell.angle_gamma   90.00
#
_symmetry.space_group_name_H-M   'P 1'
#
loop_
_entity.id
_entity.type
_entity.pdbx_description
1 polymer ?
#
loop_
_entity_poly.entity_id
_entity_poly.type
_entity_poly.pdbx_seq_one_letter_code
_entity_poly.pdbx_strand_id
1 'polypeptide(L)'
;MDRLDDVVAGNRYPGRGVLWARTLDGTLCGGYFLTGRSPASRARELRAGADELIVSPTGRPGEHDPLRHYVAARERSGRLVYGNGEQVAVVADRLADGATPVAALGDLAYEPDPPIHTPRLTVIVVDGTAWFGSARRS
;
A
#
# COMPACT_ATOMS: atom_id res chain seq x y z
N MET A 1 -23.38 0.22 7.31
CA MET A 1 -22.01 -0.16 6.95
C MET A 1 -22.15 -1.09 5.78
N ASP A 2 -21.68 -0.69 4.61
CA ASP A 2 -21.89 -1.44 3.38
C ASP A 2 -21.01 -2.69 3.37
N ARG A 3 -21.49 -3.76 2.73
CA ARG A 3 -20.68 -4.98 2.62
C ARG A 3 -19.61 -4.80 1.53
N LEU A 4 -18.47 -5.46 1.70
CA LEU A 4 -17.34 -5.34 0.77
C LEU A 4 -17.71 -5.74 -0.66
N ASP A 5 -18.50 -6.80 -0.80
CA ASP A 5 -19.05 -7.28 -2.08
C ASP A 5 -19.88 -6.21 -2.78
N ASP A 6 -20.74 -5.49 -2.05
CA ASP A 6 -21.57 -4.41 -2.62
C ASP A 6 -20.72 -3.23 -3.10
N VAL A 7 -19.73 -2.83 -2.29
CA VAL A 7 -18.83 -1.69 -2.60
C VAL A 7 -17.95 -1.97 -3.82
N VAL A 8 -17.42 -3.20 -3.93
CA VAL A 8 -16.55 -3.59 -5.04
C VAL A 8 -17.34 -3.85 -6.32
N ALA A 9 -18.52 -4.49 -6.23
CA ALA A 9 -19.34 -4.79 -7.42
C ALA A 9 -19.83 -3.53 -8.14
N GLY A 10 -20.14 -2.46 -7.41
CA GLY A 10 -20.50 -1.17 -7.97
C GLY A 10 -19.34 -0.38 -8.57
N ASN A 11 -18.09 -0.77 -8.29
CA ASN A 11 -16.89 -0.02 -8.67
C ASN A 11 -16.02 -0.82 -9.63
N ARG A 12 -16.19 -0.60 -10.94
CA ARG A 12 -15.40 -1.28 -11.99
C ARG A 12 -13.89 -1.03 -11.90
N TYR A 13 -13.46 0.01 -11.17
CA TYR A 13 -12.05 0.32 -11.00
C TYR A 13 -11.79 0.96 -9.63
N PRO A 14 -11.59 0.15 -8.57
CA PRO A 14 -11.35 0.67 -7.23
C PRO A 14 -9.94 1.26 -7.05
N GLY A 15 -9.06 1.11 -8.04
CA GLY A 15 -7.68 1.57 -7.96
C GLY A 15 -6.82 0.64 -7.10
N ARG A 16 -5.96 1.23 -6.27
CA ARG A 16 -5.14 0.48 -5.31
C ARG A 16 -5.83 0.51 -3.96
N GLY A 17 -5.64 -0.52 -3.16
CA GLY A 17 -6.03 -0.40 -1.76
C GLY A 17 -5.50 -1.48 -0.87
N VAL A 18 -5.92 -1.35 0.38
CA VAL A 18 -5.36 -2.00 1.55
C VAL A 18 -6.50 -2.60 2.36
N LEU A 19 -6.22 -3.71 3.01
CA LEU A 19 -7.17 -4.47 3.81
C LEU A 19 -6.45 -4.96 5.06
N TRP A 20 -7.10 -4.84 6.22
CA TRP A 20 -6.73 -5.56 7.43
C TRP A 20 -7.96 -6.33 7.89
N ALA A 21 -7.83 -7.65 8.03
CA ALA A 21 -8.95 -8.50 8.40
C ALA A 21 -8.55 -9.55 9.42
N ARG A 22 -9.58 -10.09 10.06
CA ARG A 22 -9.51 -11.34 10.80
C ARG A 22 -10.32 -12.38 10.04
N THR A 23 -9.70 -13.49 9.67
CA THR A 23 -10.37 -14.64 9.06
C THR A 23 -11.23 -15.39 10.08
N LEU A 24 -12.09 -16.29 9.61
CA LEU A 24 -13.01 -17.05 10.47
C LEU A 24 -12.29 -17.94 11.49
N ASP A 25 -11.09 -18.40 11.17
CA ASP A 25 -10.22 -19.17 12.09
C ASP A 25 -9.45 -18.28 13.09
N GLY A 26 -9.67 -16.96 13.07
CA GLY A 26 -9.06 -16.00 13.97
C GLY A 26 -7.74 -15.40 13.49
N THR A 27 -7.19 -15.86 12.36
CA THR A 27 -5.93 -15.34 11.80
C THR A 27 -6.07 -13.88 11.40
N LEU A 28 -5.10 -13.05 11.78
CA LEU A 28 -5.02 -11.66 11.33
C LEU A 28 -4.23 -11.60 10.02
N CYS A 29 -4.76 -10.92 9.01
CA CYS A 29 -4.13 -10.80 7.71
C CYS A 29 -4.23 -9.40 7.11
N GLY A 30 -3.13 -8.98 6.49
CA GLY A 30 -3.05 -7.80 5.66
C GLY A 30 -3.21 -8.17 4.19
N GLY A 31 -3.84 -7.29 3.41
CA GLY A 31 -3.99 -7.46 1.98
C GLY A 31 -3.71 -6.15 1.25
N TYR A 32 -3.06 -6.28 0.09
CA TYR A 32 -2.85 -5.19 -0.85
C TYR A 32 -3.39 -5.60 -2.21
N PHE A 33 -4.19 -4.73 -2.83
CA PHE A 33 -4.74 -4.96 -4.16
C PHE A 33 -4.22 -3.92 -5.15
N LEU A 34 -3.64 -4.44 -6.24
CA LEU A 34 -3.11 -3.66 -7.35
C LEU A 34 -4.01 -3.85 -8.58
N THR A 35 -4.59 -2.76 -9.07
CA THR A 35 -5.36 -2.77 -10.32
C THR A 35 -4.78 -1.76 -11.32
N GLY A 36 -5.11 -1.93 -12.61
CA GLY A 36 -4.64 -1.06 -13.69
C GLY A 36 -5.70 -0.84 -14.78
N ARG A 37 -5.89 0.43 -15.17
CA ARG A 37 -6.80 0.84 -16.25
C ARG A 37 -6.09 1.13 -17.57
N SER A 38 -4.96 1.83 -17.52
CA SER A 38 -4.16 2.19 -18.69
C SER A 38 -3.10 1.13 -18.97
N PRO A 39 -2.56 1.02 -20.21
CA PRO A 39 -1.47 0.12 -20.53
C PRO A 39 -0.30 0.23 -19.54
N ALA A 40 0.15 1.45 -19.24
CA ALA A 40 1.23 1.69 -18.28
C ALA A 40 0.89 1.20 -16.85
N SER A 41 -0.35 1.40 -16.38
CA SER A 41 -0.76 0.90 -15.06
C SER A 41 -0.98 -0.61 -15.00
N ARG A 42 -1.19 -1.26 -16.16
CA ARG A 42 -1.35 -2.72 -16.30
C ARG A 42 -0.02 -3.43 -16.50
N ALA A 43 1.01 -2.73 -16.98
CA ALA A 43 2.35 -3.28 -17.20
C ALA A 43 3.16 -3.42 -15.90
N ARG A 44 2.53 -3.96 -14.85
CA ARG A 44 3.10 -4.14 -13.52
C ARG A 44 2.64 -5.43 -12.87
N GLU A 45 3.48 -6.00 -12.03
CA GLU A 45 3.21 -7.23 -11.29
C GLU A 45 3.70 -7.13 -9.84
N LEU A 46 3.08 -7.94 -8.98
CA LEU A 46 3.49 -8.11 -7.59
C LEU A 46 4.51 -9.24 -7.51
N ARG A 47 5.68 -8.95 -6.94
CA ARG A 47 6.74 -9.92 -6.67
C ARG A 47 6.92 -10.04 -5.16
N ALA A 48 6.66 -11.21 -4.62
CA ALA A 48 6.89 -11.51 -3.22
C ALA A 48 8.35 -11.94 -3.03
N GLY A 49 9.06 -11.26 -2.12
CA GLY A 49 10.33 -11.68 -1.54
C GLY A 49 10.13 -12.30 -0.16
N ALA A 50 11.22 -12.48 0.58
CA ALA A 50 11.16 -13.05 1.93
C ALA A 50 10.34 -12.17 2.89
N ASP A 51 10.57 -10.85 2.87
CA ASP A 51 9.94 -9.92 3.80
C ASP A 51 9.37 -8.68 3.09
N GLU A 52 9.28 -8.71 1.76
CA GLU A 52 8.87 -7.57 0.96
C GLU A 52 7.92 -8.00 -0.15
N LEU A 53 6.94 -7.16 -0.45
CA LEU A 53 6.09 -7.25 -1.63
C LEU A 53 6.42 -6.07 -2.54
N ILE A 54 6.91 -6.32 -3.73
CA ILE A 54 7.39 -5.29 -4.66
C ILE A 54 6.44 -5.19 -5.84
N VAL A 55 6.00 -3.98 -6.16
CA VAL A 55 5.37 -3.67 -7.45
C VAL A 55 6.48 -3.38 -8.44
N SER A 56 6.54 -4.17 -9.52
CA SER A 56 7.61 -4.12 -10.52
C SER A 56 7.03 -4.11 -11.94
N PRO A 57 7.76 -3.63 -12.96
CA PRO A 57 7.28 -3.68 -14.34
C PRO A 57 7.16 -5.13 -14.84
N THR A 58 6.16 -5.39 -15.68
CA THR A 58 6.09 -6.67 -16.40
C THR A 58 7.15 -6.70 -17.50
N GLY A 59 8.13 -7.58 -17.41
CA GLY A 59 9.18 -7.77 -18.43
C GLY A 59 10.55 -7.23 -18.02
N ARG A 60 11.34 -6.79 -19.01
CA ARG A 60 12.69 -6.26 -18.72
C ARG A 60 12.58 -4.93 -17.96
N PRO A 61 13.39 -4.72 -16.91
CA PRO A 61 13.40 -3.46 -16.17
C PRO A 61 13.76 -2.31 -17.12
N GLY A 62 12.84 -1.37 -17.25
CA GLY A 62 13.08 -0.07 -17.88
C GLY A 62 13.53 0.97 -16.85
N GLU A 63 13.29 2.24 -17.14
CA GLU A 63 13.48 3.32 -16.18
C GLU A 63 12.58 3.14 -14.95
N HIS A 64 13.08 3.50 -13.76
CA HIS A 64 12.30 3.48 -12.53
C HIS A 64 11.16 4.50 -12.61
N ASP A 65 9.96 4.10 -12.23
CA ASP A 65 8.78 4.96 -12.23
C ASP A 65 8.21 4.97 -10.82
N PRO A 66 8.37 6.06 -10.05
CA PRO A 66 8.02 6.10 -8.62
C PRO A 66 6.51 5.99 -8.36
N LEU A 67 5.67 6.22 -9.37
CA LEU A 67 4.21 6.04 -9.26
C LEU A 67 3.79 4.59 -9.51
N ARG A 68 4.70 3.76 -10.03
CA ARG A 68 4.39 2.46 -10.59
C ARG A 68 5.26 1.34 -10.03
N HIS A 69 6.49 1.63 -9.62
CA HIS A 69 7.46 0.67 -9.11
C HIS A 69 7.83 1.08 -7.69
N TYR A 70 7.53 0.24 -6.71
CA TYR A 70 7.77 0.53 -5.29
C TYR A 70 7.61 -0.73 -4.44
N VAL A 71 8.09 -0.66 -3.21
CA VAL A 71 7.81 -1.66 -2.16
C VAL A 71 6.37 -1.42 -1.68
N ALA A 72 5.44 -2.33 -2.01
CA ALA A 72 4.06 -2.29 -1.56
C ALA A 72 3.86 -2.83 -0.15
N ALA A 73 4.74 -3.73 0.32
CA ALA A 73 4.74 -4.20 1.69
C ALA A 73 6.16 -4.49 2.17
N ARG A 74 6.45 -4.25 3.44
CA ARG A 74 7.71 -4.56 4.10
C ARG A 74 7.43 -5.05 5.52
N GLU A 75 7.98 -6.21 5.84
CA GLU A 75 7.94 -6.81 7.17
C GLU A 75 9.33 -6.78 7.79
N ARG A 76 9.45 -6.21 9.00
CA ARG A 76 10.72 -6.18 9.74
C ARG A 76 10.43 -6.20 11.23
N SER A 77 11.09 -7.11 11.96
CA SER A 77 11.06 -7.16 13.43
C SER A 77 9.64 -7.16 14.02
N GLY A 78 8.72 -7.95 13.45
CA GLY A 78 7.33 -8.05 13.90
C GLY A 78 6.43 -6.87 13.51
N ARG A 79 6.92 -5.97 12.64
CA ARG A 79 6.18 -4.82 12.11
C ARG A 79 5.95 -5.01 10.63
N LEU A 80 4.71 -4.80 10.20
CA LEU A 80 4.32 -4.86 8.80
C LEU A 80 3.84 -3.48 8.35
N VAL A 81 4.43 -2.96 7.28
CA VAL A 81 4.00 -1.71 6.64
C VAL A 81 3.62 -2.00 5.20
N TYR A 82 2.46 -1.55 4.75
CA TYR A 82 2.03 -1.75 3.37
C TYR A 82 1.17 -0.60 2.85
N GLY A 83 1.14 -0.42 1.54
CA GLY A 83 0.53 0.75 0.92
C GLY A 83 0.76 0.82 -0.59
N ASN A 84 0.29 1.92 -1.17
CA ASN A 84 0.21 2.07 -2.63
C ASN A 84 1.33 2.92 -3.27
N GLY A 85 2.48 3.09 -2.61
CA GLY A 85 3.58 3.87 -3.14
C GLY A 85 4.87 3.83 -2.31
N GLU A 86 5.87 4.61 -2.74
CA GLU A 86 7.20 4.67 -2.12
C GLU A 86 7.21 5.11 -0.65
N GLN A 87 6.14 5.75 -0.16
CA GLN A 87 6.02 6.11 1.25
C GLN A 87 6.10 4.90 2.19
N VAL A 88 5.80 3.69 1.71
CA VAL A 88 5.91 2.45 2.52
C VAL A 88 7.33 2.28 3.05
N ALA A 89 8.34 2.52 2.21
CA ALA A 89 9.74 2.44 2.63
C ALA A 89 10.05 3.51 3.68
N VAL A 90 9.65 4.76 3.43
CA VAL A 90 9.83 5.89 4.36
C VAL A 90 9.19 5.61 5.73
N VAL A 91 7.97 5.08 5.74
CA VAL A 91 7.25 4.76 6.97
C VAL A 91 7.91 3.58 7.70
N ALA A 92 8.34 2.56 6.98
CA ALA A 92 9.07 1.44 7.56
C ALA A 92 10.40 1.87 8.20
N ASP A 93 11.14 2.77 7.54
CA ASP A 93 12.40 3.30 8.05
C ASP A 93 12.17 4.17 9.30
N ARG A 94 11.18 5.06 9.28
CA ARG A 94 10.79 5.86 10.47
C ARG A 94 10.44 4.97 11.68
N LEU A 95 9.73 3.87 11.45
CA LEU A 95 9.45 2.91 12.51
C LEU A 95 10.73 2.26 13.01
N ALA A 96 11.61 1.81 12.11
CA ALA A 96 12.90 1.22 12.48
C ALA A 96 13.75 2.18 13.33
N ASP A 97 13.67 3.48 13.06
CA ASP A 97 14.33 4.55 13.82
C ASP A 97 13.62 4.90 15.16
N GLY A 98 12.55 4.18 15.51
CA GLY A 98 11.87 4.29 16.81
C GLY A 98 10.65 5.21 16.84
N ALA A 99 10.18 5.71 15.69
CA ALA A 99 8.95 6.50 15.64
C ALA A 99 7.73 5.66 16.06
N THR A 100 6.74 6.32 16.66
CA THR A 100 5.41 5.71 16.89
C THR A 100 4.66 5.56 15.56
N PRO A 101 3.68 4.66 15.45
CA PRO A 101 2.88 4.52 14.22
C PRO A 101 2.23 5.82 13.74
N VAL A 102 1.71 6.64 14.66
CA VAL A 102 1.11 7.94 14.34
C VAL A 102 2.15 8.92 13.81
N ALA A 103 3.32 9.00 14.45
CA ALA A 103 4.40 9.87 13.99
C ALA A 103 4.96 9.42 12.63
N ALA A 104 5.09 8.10 12.41
CA ALA A 104 5.56 7.54 11.16
C ALA A 104 4.64 7.88 9.97
N LEU A 105 3.31 7.93 10.20
CA LEU A 105 2.31 8.34 9.22
C LEU A 105 2.19 9.87 9.03
N GLY A 106 2.89 10.67 9.84
CA GLY A 106 2.90 12.12 9.75
C GLY A 106 3.59 12.64 8.47
N ASP A 107 3.21 13.84 8.05
CA ASP A 107 3.85 14.58 6.95
C ASP A 107 3.96 13.82 5.61
N LEU A 108 3.08 12.85 5.38
CA LEU A 108 2.95 12.17 4.10
C LEU A 108 2.15 13.06 3.13
N ALA A 109 2.62 13.16 1.89
CA ALA A 109 1.93 13.87 0.80
C ALA A 109 1.17 12.89 -0.11
N TYR A 110 0.21 13.37 -0.88
CA TYR A 110 -0.40 12.60 -1.97
C TYR A 110 0.59 12.44 -3.15
N GLU A 111 0.25 11.64 -4.16
CA GLU A 111 1.11 11.44 -5.34
C GLU A 111 1.26 12.73 -6.17
N PRO A 112 2.46 13.04 -6.68
CA PRO A 112 2.67 14.23 -7.52
C PRO A 112 2.19 13.99 -8.97
N ASP A 113 0.95 13.55 -9.15
CA ASP A 113 0.36 13.15 -10.44
C ASP A 113 -0.82 14.05 -10.87
N PRO A 114 -0.60 15.37 -11.10
CA PRO A 114 -1.66 16.25 -11.56
C PRO A 114 -2.27 15.74 -12.89
N PRO A 115 -3.59 15.87 -13.07
CA PRO A 115 -4.56 16.50 -12.16
C PRO A 115 -5.17 15.56 -11.10
N ILE A 116 -4.70 14.31 -11.01
CA ILE A 116 -5.36 13.24 -10.24
C ILE A 116 -5.08 13.38 -8.74
N HIS A 117 -3.83 13.71 -8.37
CA HIS A 117 -3.41 13.86 -6.97
C HIS A 117 -3.78 12.63 -6.12
N THR A 118 -3.37 11.46 -6.59
CA THR A 118 -3.82 10.20 -6.03
C THR A 118 -3.46 10.11 -4.54
N PRO A 119 -4.42 9.78 -3.65
CA PRO A 119 -4.11 9.59 -2.25
C PRO A 119 -3.09 8.47 -2.01
N ARG A 120 -2.17 8.70 -1.07
CA ARG A 120 -1.28 7.65 -0.56
C ARG A 120 -1.96 6.95 0.61
N LEU A 121 -2.21 5.66 0.45
CA LEU A 121 -2.74 4.77 1.48
C LEU A 121 -1.57 4.05 2.14
N THR A 122 -1.57 4.00 3.47
CA THR A 122 -0.56 3.27 4.23
C THR A 122 -1.21 2.62 5.45
N VAL A 123 -0.83 1.37 5.71
CA VAL A 123 -1.19 0.65 6.92
C VAL A 123 0.09 0.24 7.63
N ILE A 124 0.10 0.44 8.94
CA ILE A 124 1.13 -0.07 9.85
C ILE A 124 0.46 -1.11 10.73
N VAL A 125 1.10 -2.26 10.92
CA VAL A 125 0.69 -3.28 11.88
C VAL A 125 1.84 -3.54 12.84
N VAL A 126 1.56 -3.43 14.13
CA VAL A 126 2.48 -3.75 15.23
C VAL A 126 1.69 -4.54 16.26
N ASP A 127 2.18 -5.73 16.61
CA ASP A 127 1.56 -6.61 17.61
C ASP A 127 0.05 -6.84 17.39
N GLY A 128 -0.34 -7.03 16.12
CA GLY A 128 -1.74 -7.27 15.71
C GLY A 128 -2.65 -6.04 15.72
N THR A 129 -2.16 -4.88 16.14
CA THR A 129 -2.87 -3.60 16.05
C THR A 129 -2.54 -2.92 14.72
N ALA A 130 -3.56 -2.42 14.02
CA ALA A 130 -3.40 -1.76 12.73
C ALA A 130 -3.74 -0.25 12.81
N TRP A 131 -2.89 0.57 12.18
CA TRP A 131 -3.10 2.01 11.97
C TRP A 131 -3.27 2.28 10.49
N PHE A 132 -4.36 2.95 10.12
CA PHE A 132 -4.66 3.34 8.74
C PHE A 132 -4.38 4.82 8.52
N GLY A 133 -3.55 5.13 7.53
CA GLY A 133 -3.25 6.49 7.09
C GLY A 133 -3.67 6.73 5.64
N SER A 134 -4.13 7.95 5.38
CA SER A 134 -4.39 8.44 4.02
C SER A 134 -3.89 9.87 3.89
N ALA A 135 -2.89 10.08 3.04
CA ALA A 135 -2.47 11.41 2.61
C ALA A 135 -3.21 11.78 1.32
N ARG A 136 -4.13 12.73 1.42
CA ARG A 136 -4.99 13.19 0.31
C ARG A 136 -4.91 14.70 0.17
N ARG A 137 -5.16 15.21 -1.04
CA ARG A 137 -5.36 16.64 -1.27
C ARG A 137 -6.68 17.07 -0.64
N SER A 138 -6.64 18.08 0.23
CA SER A 138 -7.81 18.72 0.86
C SER A 138 -8.56 19.63 -0.10
#